data_AF-A0A3D4ZUU6-F1
#
_entry.id   AF-A0A3D4ZUU6-F1
#
_cell.length_a   1.000
_cell.length_b   1.000
_cell.length_c   1.000
_cell.angle_alpha   90.00
_cell.angle_beta   90.00
_cell.angle_gamma   90.00
#
_symmetry.space_group_name_H-M   'P 1'
#
loop_
_entity.id
_entity.type
_entity.pdbx_description
1 polymer ?
#
loop_
_entity_poly.entity_id
_entity_poly.type
_entity_poly.pdbx_seq_one_letter_code
_entity_poly.pdbx_strand_id
1 'polypeptide(L)'
;MDAAGQTDPEIKFGVCGPPWTQWHADHAMDIRTFEPEVFLHAPMIYTPPRQYAEMTRSTCENTGALVMPFLLASDVAVPNVFPSAADIRLNMLATALSGGDGAVLWVGIESLDGEIMNALRKSMREIAQLQPHIIGGERCDDVVAKPAATSTRTVVVGDRRIDMPSANTEAPIMLWAWESDAGRLAAIISCDATTAHTLRVSGPGIAAARSLLGPAVEPDGDAVKLRLEPGGVAALVW
;
A
#
# COMPACT_ATOMS: atom_id res chain seq x y z
N MET A 1 4.19 -29.61 17.71
CA MET A 1 4.44 -28.97 19.02
C MET A 1 5.93 -29.04 19.28
N ASP A 2 6.63 -27.92 19.06
CA ASP A 2 8.09 -27.83 19.18
C ASP A 2 8.56 -27.82 20.65
N ALA A 3 9.86 -27.97 20.85
CA ALA A 3 10.46 -28.05 22.19
C ALA A 3 10.26 -26.76 23.02
N ALA A 4 10.11 -25.61 22.36
CA ALA A 4 9.94 -24.34 23.04
C ALA A 4 8.50 -24.16 23.55
N GLY A 5 7.47 -24.53 22.78
CA GLY A 5 6.07 -24.54 23.24
C GLY A 5 5.77 -25.57 24.33
N GLN A 6 6.61 -26.60 24.48
CA GLN A 6 6.54 -27.53 25.62
C GLN A 6 7.16 -26.95 26.90
N THR A 7 8.04 -25.96 26.78
CA THR A 7 8.71 -25.32 27.91
C THR A 7 7.92 -24.12 28.42
N ASP A 8 7.34 -23.34 27.51
CA ASP A 8 6.50 -22.19 27.83
C ASP A 8 5.43 -21.98 26.72
N PRO A 9 4.14 -22.18 27.02
CA PRO A 9 3.05 -22.01 26.05
C PRO A 9 2.76 -20.55 25.68
N GLU A 10 3.32 -19.57 26.40
CA GLU A 10 3.14 -18.14 26.07
C GLU A 10 4.09 -17.67 24.96
N ILE A 11 5.17 -18.42 24.68
CA ILE A 11 6.12 -18.11 23.60
C ILE A 11 5.39 -18.14 22.25
N LYS A 12 5.51 -17.04 21.50
CA LYS A 12 4.98 -16.91 20.13
C LYS A 12 6.09 -17.07 19.12
N PHE A 13 5.84 -17.85 18.08
CA PHE A 13 6.78 -18.06 16.98
C PHE A 13 6.45 -17.15 15.82
N GLY A 14 7.46 -16.49 15.28
CA GLY A 14 7.39 -15.75 14.03
C GLY A 14 8.30 -16.37 12.98
N VAL A 15 7.92 -16.29 11.72
CA VAL A 15 8.73 -16.73 10.58
C VAL A 15 9.10 -15.53 9.73
N CYS A 16 10.40 -15.43 9.45
CA CYS A 16 10.94 -14.54 8.43
C CYS A 16 11.11 -15.36 7.14
N GLY A 17 10.52 -14.89 6.04
CA GLY A 17 10.43 -15.66 4.79
C GLY A 17 10.06 -14.78 3.61
N PRO A 18 9.77 -15.36 2.44
CA PRO A 18 9.24 -14.59 1.32
C PRO A 18 7.81 -14.08 1.62
N PRO A 19 7.33 -13.03 0.94
CA PRO A 19 5.92 -12.69 0.95
C PRO A 19 5.09 -13.81 0.34
N TRP A 20 3.81 -13.91 0.73
CA TRP A 20 2.92 -14.83 0.05
C TRP A 20 2.60 -14.30 -1.35
N THR A 21 2.89 -15.10 -2.36
CA THR A 21 2.39 -14.96 -3.73
C THR A 21 2.15 -16.36 -4.29
N GLN A 22 1.32 -16.49 -5.33
CA GLN A 22 1.14 -17.78 -6.00
C GLN A 22 2.47 -18.35 -6.50
N TRP A 23 3.37 -17.50 -7.01
CA TRP A 23 4.69 -17.93 -7.46
C TRP A 23 5.50 -18.57 -6.32
N HIS A 24 5.57 -17.95 -5.13
CA HIS A 24 6.28 -18.56 -3.99
C HIS A 24 5.64 -19.88 -3.56
N ALA A 25 4.31 -19.95 -3.55
CA ALA A 25 3.59 -21.17 -3.20
C ALA A 25 3.91 -22.33 -4.17
N ASP A 26 3.91 -22.05 -5.48
CA ASP A 26 4.23 -23.03 -6.53
C ASP A 26 5.70 -23.51 -6.48
N HIS A 27 6.58 -22.76 -5.80
CA HIS A 27 8.01 -23.06 -5.65
C HIS A 27 8.36 -23.56 -4.24
N ALA A 28 7.42 -24.22 -3.56
CA ALA A 28 7.60 -24.83 -2.23
C ALA A 28 7.98 -23.83 -1.12
N MET A 29 7.58 -22.56 -1.28
CA MET A 29 7.74 -21.50 -0.28
C MET A 29 6.37 -20.93 0.14
N ASP A 30 5.34 -21.79 0.21
CA ASP A 30 4.02 -21.37 0.70
C ASP A 30 4.07 -21.16 2.21
N ILE A 31 4.16 -19.89 2.64
CA ILE A 31 4.24 -19.53 4.06
C ILE A 31 2.98 -19.92 4.86
N ARG A 32 1.85 -20.16 4.20
CA ARG A 32 0.62 -20.63 4.87
C ARG A 32 0.76 -22.03 5.45
N THR A 33 1.74 -22.80 4.98
CA THR A 33 2.03 -24.15 5.50
C THR A 33 2.57 -24.13 6.93
N PHE A 34 2.96 -22.96 7.44
CA PHE A 34 3.37 -22.77 8.84
C PHE A 34 2.20 -22.37 9.76
N GLU A 35 0.98 -22.21 9.23
CA GLU A 35 -0.21 -21.90 10.02
C GLU A 35 -0.95 -23.18 10.47
N PRO A 36 -1.51 -23.20 11.69
CA PRO A 36 -1.68 -22.07 12.63
C PRO A 36 -0.54 -21.89 13.64
N GLU A 37 0.56 -22.63 13.52
CA GLU A 37 1.64 -22.62 14.53
C GLU A 37 2.39 -21.29 14.62
N VAL A 38 2.41 -20.51 13.54
CA VAL A 38 3.05 -19.20 13.48
C VAL A 38 2.09 -18.09 13.90
N PHE A 39 2.56 -17.25 14.82
CA PHE A 39 1.85 -16.05 15.28
C PHE A 39 2.11 -14.83 14.39
N LEU A 40 3.27 -14.78 13.73
CA LEU A 40 3.75 -13.64 12.95
C LEU A 40 4.47 -14.09 11.68
N HIS A 41 4.03 -13.61 10.52
CA HIS A 41 4.84 -13.60 9.30
C HIS A 41 5.54 -12.27 9.15
N ALA A 42 6.86 -12.31 8.95
CA ALA A 42 7.68 -11.14 8.68
C ALA A 42 8.31 -11.25 7.29
N PRO A 43 7.54 -10.96 6.22
CA PRO A 43 8.02 -11.18 4.86
C PRO A 43 9.18 -10.24 4.50
N MET A 44 10.22 -10.78 3.89
CA MET A 44 11.41 -10.08 3.42
C MET A 44 11.17 -9.43 2.06
N ILE A 45 10.76 -8.16 2.05
CA ILE A 45 10.37 -7.45 0.84
C ILE A 45 11.33 -6.29 0.58
N TYR A 46 12.31 -6.51 -0.30
CA TYR A 46 13.37 -5.54 -0.63
C TYR A 46 13.18 -4.97 -2.04
N THR A 47 11.98 -4.47 -2.34
CA THR A 47 11.55 -4.03 -3.67
C THR A 47 10.99 -2.61 -3.65
N PRO A 48 10.90 -1.92 -4.81
CA PRO A 48 10.27 -0.60 -4.89
C PRO A 48 8.78 -0.59 -4.53
N PRO A 49 8.20 0.59 -4.23
CA PRO A 49 6.91 0.70 -3.55
C PRO A 49 5.75 -0.05 -4.18
N ARG A 50 5.66 -0.11 -5.51
CA ARG A 50 4.59 -0.85 -6.19
C ARG A 50 4.65 -2.35 -5.85
N GLN A 51 5.80 -2.97 -6.12
CA GLN A 51 6.00 -4.40 -5.85
C GLN A 51 5.92 -4.68 -4.35
N TYR A 52 6.45 -3.78 -3.52
CA TYR A 52 6.38 -3.90 -2.07
C TYR A 52 4.92 -3.93 -1.59
N ALA A 53 4.11 -2.99 -2.07
CA ALA A 53 2.69 -2.87 -1.73
C ALA A 53 1.89 -4.10 -2.18
N GLU A 54 2.11 -4.58 -3.41
CA GLU A 54 1.47 -5.78 -3.96
C GLU A 54 1.80 -7.02 -3.12
N MET A 55 3.07 -7.23 -2.79
CA MET A 55 3.52 -8.38 -2.00
C MET A 55 3.04 -8.34 -0.55
N THR A 56 3.04 -7.15 0.05
CA THR A 56 2.51 -6.93 1.39
C THR A 56 1.02 -7.23 1.43
N ARG A 57 0.25 -6.63 0.51
CA ARG A 57 -1.20 -6.84 0.38
C ARG A 57 -1.53 -8.32 0.21
N SER A 58 -0.85 -8.96 -0.74
CA SER A 58 -0.99 -10.38 -1.04
C SER A 58 -0.76 -11.24 0.21
N THR A 59 0.25 -10.90 1.02
CA THR A 59 0.51 -11.58 2.30
C THR A 59 -0.64 -11.40 3.27
N CYS A 60 -1.03 -10.16 3.59
CA CYS A 60 -2.12 -9.88 4.54
C CYS A 60 -3.47 -10.50 4.13
N GLU A 61 -3.74 -10.66 2.83
CA GLU A 61 -4.99 -11.24 2.33
C GLU A 61 -5.04 -12.76 2.41
N ASN A 62 -3.90 -13.43 2.56
CA ASN A 62 -3.79 -14.88 2.41
C ASN A 62 -3.23 -15.61 3.64
N THR A 63 -2.95 -14.88 4.71
CA THR A 63 -2.45 -15.43 5.98
C THR A 63 -3.36 -15.01 7.13
N GLY A 64 -3.53 -15.88 8.12
CA GLY A 64 -4.26 -15.56 9.36
C GLY A 64 -3.37 -15.00 10.48
N ALA A 65 -2.06 -15.23 10.42
CA ALA A 65 -1.10 -14.68 11.37
C ALA A 65 -0.88 -13.16 11.17
N LEU A 66 -0.30 -12.49 12.19
CA LEU A 66 0.10 -11.09 12.05
C LEU A 66 1.09 -10.94 10.90
N VAL A 67 1.07 -9.78 10.23
CA VAL A 67 2.01 -9.51 9.13
C VAL A 67 2.82 -8.26 9.42
N MET A 68 4.14 -8.42 9.59
CA MET A 68 5.08 -7.30 9.77
C MET A 68 6.22 -7.38 8.75
N PRO A 69 6.05 -6.81 7.55
CA PRO A 69 7.09 -6.88 6.51
C PRO A 69 8.40 -6.25 6.97
N PHE A 70 9.50 -6.81 6.49
CA PHE A 70 10.81 -6.20 6.64
C PHE A 70 10.90 -4.96 5.76
N LEU A 71 11.29 -3.85 6.38
CA LEU A 71 11.53 -2.58 5.75
C LEU A 71 12.99 -2.21 5.93
N LEU A 72 13.66 -1.94 4.82
CA LEU A 72 15.04 -1.49 4.84
C LEU A 72 15.09 0.02 5.12
N ALA A 73 15.66 0.40 6.26
CA ALA A 73 15.67 1.77 6.79
C ALA A 73 17.08 2.22 7.22
N SER A 74 18.10 1.86 6.43
CA SER A 74 19.50 2.23 6.67
C SER A 74 20.17 2.69 5.37
N ASP A 75 20.67 3.93 5.35
CA ASP A 75 21.54 4.45 4.26
C ASP A 75 23.03 4.15 4.48
N VAL A 76 23.39 3.57 5.64
CA VAL A 76 24.76 3.26 6.04
C VAL A 76 25.12 1.81 5.75
N ALA A 77 24.28 0.87 6.18
CA ALA A 77 24.58 -0.55 6.09
C ALA A 77 24.35 -1.13 4.69
N VAL A 78 23.50 -0.49 3.89
CA VAL A 78 23.15 -0.95 2.54
C VAL A 78 23.26 0.20 1.52
N PRO A 79 24.45 0.81 1.38
CA PRO A 79 24.61 2.00 0.56
C PRO A 79 24.30 1.70 -0.91
N ASN A 80 23.51 2.56 -1.54
CA ASN A 80 23.08 2.50 -2.94
C ASN A 80 22.13 1.36 -3.34
N VAL A 81 21.57 0.59 -2.38
CA VAL A 81 20.66 -0.53 -2.68
C VAL A 81 19.39 -0.40 -1.84
N PHE A 82 18.49 0.50 -2.26
CA PHE A 82 17.11 0.62 -1.75
C PHE A 82 16.95 1.00 -0.26
N PRO A 83 15.80 1.61 0.14
CA PRO A 83 14.88 2.52 -0.55
C PRO A 83 15.24 4.00 -0.25
N SER A 84 14.75 4.94 -1.07
CA SER A 84 14.82 6.37 -0.71
C SER A 84 13.95 6.68 0.51
N ALA A 85 14.14 7.83 1.16
CA ALA A 85 13.26 8.26 2.24
C ALA A 85 11.78 8.37 1.77
N ALA A 86 11.55 8.75 0.51
CA ALA A 86 10.21 8.76 -0.07
C ALA A 86 9.62 7.34 -0.17
N ASP A 87 10.40 6.37 -0.64
CA ASP A 87 9.97 4.97 -0.75
C ASP A 87 9.68 4.37 0.63
N ILE A 88 10.50 4.66 1.64
CA ILE A 88 10.27 4.23 3.04
C ILE A 88 8.91 4.71 3.53
N ARG A 89 8.58 5.99 3.29
CA ARG A 89 7.26 6.53 3.65
C ARG A 89 6.14 5.77 2.92
N LEU A 90 6.28 5.56 1.61
CA LEU A 90 5.26 4.87 0.83
C LEU A 90 5.07 3.42 1.26
N ASN A 91 6.16 2.71 1.56
CA ASN A 91 6.13 1.33 2.04
C ASN A 91 5.45 1.23 3.41
N MET A 92 5.76 2.13 4.35
CA MET A 92 5.07 2.19 5.65
C MET A 92 3.56 2.40 5.50
N LEU A 93 3.15 3.31 4.61
CA LEU A 93 1.73 3.55 4.33
C LEU A 93 1.08 2.34 3.65
N ALA A 94 1.76 1.72 2.68
CA ALA A 94 1.28 0.52 2.01
C ALA A 94 1.13 -0.66 2.98
N THR A 95 2.03 -0.81 3.96
CA THR A 95 1.90 -1.78 5.05
C THR A 95 0.61 -1.56 5.83
N ALA A 96 0.39 -0.34 6.35
CA ALA A 96 -0.81 -0.05 7.14
C ALA A 96 -2.10 -0.20 6.32
N LEU A 97 -2.13 0.34 5.09
CA LEU A 97 -3.29 0.26 4.20
C LEU A 97 -3.60 -1.17 3.75
N SER A 98 -2.60 -2.05 3.78
CA SER A 98 -2.77 -3.49 3.53
C SER A 98 -3.15 -4.26 4.79
N GLY A 99 -3.42 -3.60 5.92
CA GLY A 99 -3.77 -4.27 7.18
C GLY A 99 -2.59 -5.00 7.84
N GLY A 100 -1.35 -4.64 7.51
CA GLY A 100 -0.18 -5.14 8.23
C GLY A 100 -0.13 -4.58 9.66
N ASP A 101 0.34 -5.39 10.59
CA ASP A 101 0.39 -5.10 12.03
C ASP A 101 1.59 -4.25 12.45
N GLY A 102 2.51 -4.01 11.53
CA GLY A 102 3.69 -3.20 11.74
C GLY A 102 4.75 -3.46 10.68
N ALA A 103 5.98 -3.02 10.94
CA ALA A 103 7.11 -3.28 10.08
C ALA A 103 8.34 -3.65 10.92
N VAL A 104 9.16 -4.57 10.43
CA VAL A 104 10.45 -4.92 11.02
C VAL A 104 11.53 -4.09 10.34
N LEU A 105 12.25 -3.27 11.09
CA LEU A 105 13.28 -2.39 10.53
C LEU A 105 14.61 -3.14 10.42
N TRP A 106 15.08 -3.36 9.20
CA TRP A 106 16.30 -4.12 8.92
C TRP A 106 17.34 -3.26 8.19
N VAL A 107 18.61 -3.27 8.58
CA VAL A 107 19.29 -3.89 9.73
C VAL A 107 19.18 -3.06 11.03
N GLY A 108 18.23 -2.13 11.07
CA GLY A 108 18.10 -1.11 12.10
C GLY A 108 17.66 0.20 11.47
N ILE A 109 17.85 1.31 12.19
CA ILE A 109 17.61 2.66 11.65
C ILE A 109 18.92 3.45 11.67
N GLU A 110 19.43 3.75 10.49
CA GLU A 110 20.64 4.55 10.32
C GLU A 110 20.40 5.55 9.18
N SER A 111 20.65 6.82 9.46
CA SER A 111 20.45 7.88 8.49
C SER A 111 21.48 8.96 8.71
N LEU A 112 22.35 9.17 7.72
CA LEU A 112 23.42 10.17 7.83
C LEU A 112 22.87 11.59 7.75
N ASP A 113 21.82 11.81 6.95
CA ASP A 113 21.18 13.11 6.73
C ASP A 113 19.87 13.30 7.52
N GLY A 114 19.35 12.24 8.13
CA GLY A 114 18.10 12.22 8.88
C GLY A 114 16.83 12.12 8.02
N GLU A 115 16.92 11.98 6.70
CA GLU A 115 15.75 11.90 5.82
C GLU A 115 14.92 10.65 6.09
N ILE A 116 15.57 9.50 6.33
CA ILE A 116 14.88 8.25 6.67
C ILE A 116 14.11 8.40 7.98
N MET A 117 14.73 9.02 9.00
CA MET A 117 14.08 9.27 10.29
C MET A 117 12.86 10.19 10.14
N ASN A 118 12.96 11.21 9.28
CA ASN A 118 11.85 12.11 8.99
C ASN A 118 10.72 11.40 8.23
N ALA A 119 11.06 10.51 7.29
CA ALA A 119 10.09 9.69 6.57
C ALA A 119 9.34 8.71 7.49
N LEU A 120 10.05 8.03 8.39
CA LEU A 120 9.45 7.17 9.42
C LEU A 120 8.53 7.97 10.34
N ARG A 121 8.99 9.14 10.83
CA ARG A 121 8.16 10.00 11.68
C ARG A 121 6.90 10.48 10.96
N LYS A 122 7.04 10.90 9.69
CA LYS A 122 5.92 11.37 8.88
C LYS A 122 4.92 10.26 8.63
N SER A 123 5.38 9.08 8.20
CA SER A 123 4.52 7.93 7.96
C SER A 123 3.78 7.49 9.22
N MET A 124 4.42 7.44 10.39
CA MET A 124 3.71 7.11 11.64
C MET A 124 2.56 8.09 11.96
N ARG A 125 2.75 9.40 11.72
CA ARG A 125 1.68 10.40 11.91
C ARG A 125 0.55 10.27 10.90
N GLU A 126 0.88 9.89 9.68
CA GLU A 126 -0.11 9.64 8.62
C GLU A 126 -0.89 8.36 8.93
N ILE A 127 -0.22 7.27 9.33
CA ILE A 127 -0.83 6.01 9.76
C ILE A 127 -1.78 6.24 10.94
N ALA A 128 -1.39 7.04 11.93
CA ALA A 128 -2.25 7.35 13.08
C ALA A 128 -3.59 8.01 12.67
N GLN A 129 -3.62 8.76 11.55
CA GLN A 129 -4.86 9.34 11.02
C GLN A 129 -5.71 8.30 10.27
N LEU A 130 -5.08 7.28 9.69
CA LEU A 130 -5.75 6.22 8.94
C LEU A 130 -6.30 5.11 9.84
N GLN A 131 -5.65 4.86 10.98
CA GLN A 131 -5.96 3.77 11.92
C GLN A 131 -7.45 3.64 12.28
N PRO A 132 -8.21 4.73 12.58
CA PRO A 132 -9.62 4.62 12.93
C PRO A 132 -10.50 3.97 11.85
N HIS A 133 -10.05 3.98 10.59
CA HIS A 133 -10.78 3.39 9.47
C HIS A 133 -10.30 1.98 9.10
N ILE A 134 -9.10 1.60 9.53
CA ILE A 134 -8.46 0.33 9.17
C ILE A 134 -8.63 -0.70 10.28
N ILE A 135 -8.36 -0.32 11.53
CA ILE A 135 -8.43 -1.24 12.67
C ILE A 135 -9.89 -1.56 12.96
N GLY A 136 -10.26 -2.85 12.82
CA GLY A 136 -11.64 -3.30 12.94
C GLY A 136 -12.52 -2.94 11.73
N GLY A 137 -11.95 -2.32 10.70
CA GLY A 137 -12.63 -2.07 9.44
C GLY A 137 -12.59 -3.29 8.52
N GLU A 138 -13.55 -3.36 7.61
CA GLU A 138 -13.59 -4.35 6.54
C GLU A 138 -13.10 -3.72 5.23
N ARG A 139 -12.43 -4.52 4.41
CA ARG A 139 -12.02 -4.06 3.07
C ARG A 139 -13.19 -4.06 2.11
N CYS A 140 -13.17 -3.11 1.18
CA CYS A 140 -14.18 -3.01 0.12
C CYS A 140 -13.54 -2.78 -1.26
N ASP A 141 -14.21 -3.29 -2.29
CA ASP A 141 -13.71 -3.30 -3.69
C ASP A 141 -14.61 -2.49 -4.66
N ASP A 142 -15.59 -1.77 -4.12
CA ASP A 142 -16.56 -0.95 -4.85
C ASP A 142 -16.06 0.49 -5.14
N VAL A 143 -14.86 0.83 -4.68
CA VAL A 143 -14.17 2.08 -5.01
C VAL A 143 -13.20 1.84 -6.16
N VAL A 144 -13.22 2.73 -7.14
CA VAL A 144 -12.39 2.65 -8.35
C VAL A 144 -11.70 3.99 -8.60
N ALA A 145 -10.40 3.97 -8.83
CA ALA A 145 -9.61 5.12 -9.25
C ALA A 145 -9.14 4.92 -10.71
N LYS A 146 -9.43 5.88 -11.58
CA LYS A 146 -9.00 5.86 -12.98
C LYS A 146 -8.27 7.16 -13.33
N PRO A 147 -7.25 7.13 -14.19
CA PRO A 147 -6.70 8.35 -14.77
C PRO A 147 -7.82 9.19 -15.39
N ALA A 148 -7.91 10.45 -15.01
CA ALA A 148 -8.78 11.40 -15.69
C ALA A 148 -8.19 11.65 -17.09
N ALA A 149 -9.02 11.56 -18.12
CA ALA A 149 -8.58 11.84 -19.47
C ALA A 149 -8.12 13.31 -19.56
N THR A 150 -6.81 13.52 -19.73
CA THR A 150 -6.23 14.86 -19.89
C THR A 150 -6.41 15.40 -21.30
N SER A 151 -6.54 14.50 -22.29
CA SER A 151 -6.97 14.81 -23.66
C SER A 151 -7.47 13.55 -24.36
N THR A 152 -8.45 13.71 -25.25
CA THR A 152 -8.95 12.64 -26.11
C THR A 152 -8.37 12.80 -27.51
N ARG A 153 -7.93 11.69 -28.11
CA ARG A 153 -7.66 11.58 -29.54
C ARG A 153 -8.76 10.77 -30.19
N THR A 154 -9.24 11.18 -31.35
CA THR A 154 -10.12 10.35 -32.15
C THR A 154 -9.28 9.40 -33.01
N VAL A 155 -9.44 8.10 -32.80
CA VAL A 155 -8.88 7.05 -33.65
C VAL A 155 -9.95 6.63 -34.65
N VAL A 156 -9.57 6.51 -35.93
CA VAL A 156 -10.47 6.06 -37.00
C VAL A 156 -10.12 4.61 -37.35
N VAL A 157 -11.10 3.71 -37.24
CA VAL A 157 -10.98 2.28 -37.58
C VAL A 157 -12.05 1.93 -38.61
N GLY A 158 -11.66 1.87 -39.89
CA GLY A 158 -12.62 1.84 -41.00
C GLY A 158 -13.48 3.11 -41.01
N ASP A 159 -14.80 2.95 -41.02
CA ASP A 159 -15.76 4.08 -40.98
C ASP A 159 -16.10 4.53 -39.55
N ARG A 160 -15.51 3.92 -38.52
CA ARG A 160 -15.81 4.21 -37.11
C ARG A 160 -14.82 5.21 -36.53
N ARG A 161 -15.35 6.24 -35.87
CA ARG A 161 -14.59 7.18 -35.06
C ARG A 161 -14.72 6.77 -33.58
N ILE A 162 -13.58 6.55 -32.93
CA ILE A 162 -13.51 6.11 -31.53
C ILE A 162 -12.68 7.15 -30.78
N ASP A 163 -13.28 7.84 -29.83
CA ASP A 163 -12.54 8.73 -28.94
C ASP A 163 -11.84 7.90 -27.88
N MET A 164 -10.51 8.02 -27.83
CA MET A 164 -9.65 7.34 -26.89
C MET A 164 -8.80 8.37 -26.14
N PRO A 165 -8.34 8.09 -24.92
CA PRO A 165 -7.31 8.89 -24.28
C PRO A 165 -6.09 9.04 -25.19
N SER A 166 -5.49 10.24 -25.23
CA SER A 166 -4.32 10.54 -26.06
C SER A 166 -3.08 9.75 -25.65
N ALA A 167 -3.03 9.29 -24.40
CA ALA A 167 -2.02 8.40 -23.87
C ALA A 167 -2.67 7.14 -23.26
N ASN A 168 -2.15 5.96 -23.64
CA ASN A 168 -2.37 4.71 -22.91
C ASN A 168 -1.41 4.69 -21.72
N THR A 169 -1.66 5.50 -20.71
CA THR A 169 -0.87 5.44 -19.47
C THR A 169 -1.72 4.79 -18.40
N GLU A 170 -1.48 3.51 -18.16
CA GLU A 170 -1.73 2.96 -16.83
C GLU A 170 -0.95 3.82 -15.85
N ALA A 171 -1.64 4.62 -15.04
CA ALA A 171 -1.00 5.31 -13.93
C ALA A 171 -0.62 4.22 -12.92
N PRO A 172 0.66 4.11 -12.51
CA PRO A 172 1.09 3.11 -11.53
C PRO A 172 0.61 3.55 -10.14
N ILE A 173 -0.70 3.44 -9.91
CA ILE A 173 -1.36 3.78 -8.65
C ILE A 173 -1.80 2.50 -7.95
N MET A 174 -1.78 2.54 -6.63
CA MET A 174 -2.35 1.51 -5.76
C MET A 174 -3.52 2.12 -5.01
N LEU A 175 -4.66 1.42 -5.00
CA LEU A 175 -5.89 1.83 -4.30
C LEU A 175 -6.22 0.80 -3.23
N TRP A 176 -6.56 1.28 -2.04
CA TRP A 176 -7.16 0.51 -0.95
C TRP A 176 -8.46 1.20 -0.56
N ALA A 177 -9.47 0.42 -0.18
CA ALA A 177 -10.67 0.97 0.42
C ALA A 177 -11.12 0.14 1.62
N TRP A 178 -11.63 0.84 2.63
CA TRP A 178 -12.03 0.29 3.92
C TRP A 178 -13.38 0.89 4.35
N GLU A 179 -14.16 0.12 5.10
CA GLU A 179 -15.40 0.52 5.75
C GLU A 179 -15.34 0.17 7.23
N SER A 180 -15.77 1.10 8.08
CA SER A 180 -15.67 0.99 9.54
C SER A 180 -16.72 1.88 10.22
N ASP A 181 -16.81 1.81 11.54
CA ASP A 181 -17.63 2.74 12.34
C ASP A 181 -17.19 4.22 12.19
N ALA A 182 -15.94 4.47 11.80
CA ALA A 182 -15.43 5.81 11.52
C ALA A 182 -15.86 6.34 10.14
N GLY A 183 -16.59 5.55 9.35
CA GLY A 183 -16.96 5.82 7.97
C GLY A 183 -16.06 5.10 6.97
N ARG A 184 -16.17 5.49 5.70
CA ARG A 184 -15.44 4.87 4.60
C ARG A 184 -14.11 5.59 4.36
N LEU A 185 -13.10 4.83 3.96
CA LEU A 185 -11.78 5.32 3.58
C LEU A 185 -11.44 4.81 2.18
N ALA A 186 -10.94 5.69 1.31
CA ALA A 186 -10.24 5.33 0.09
C ALA A 186 -8.84 5.95 0.12
N ALA A 187 -7.81 5.12 0.04
CA ALA A 187 -6.43 5.55 0.03
C ALA A 187 -5.75 5.19 -1.28
N ILE A 188 -5.05 6.15 -1.86
CA ILE A 188 -4.38 6.02 -3.15
C ILE A 188 -2.92 6.42 -2.99
N ILE A 189 -2.02 5.54 -3.41
CA ILE A 189 -0.58 5.82 -3.50
C ILE A 189 -0.20 5.89 -4.98
N SER A 190 0.45 6.97 -5.39
CA SER A 190 1.16 7.04 -6.66
C SER A 190 2.53 6.40 -6.50
N CYS A 191 2.77 5.30 -7.20
CA CYS A 191 4.10 4.69 -7.31
C CYS A 191 4.90 5.26 -8.49
N ASP A 192 4.41 6.32 -9.14
CA ASP A 192 5.14 7.05 -10.16
C ASP A 192 6.09 8.05 -9.51
N ALA A 193 7.39 7.90 -9.72
CA ALA A 193 8.40 8.81 -9.18
C ALA A 193 8.60 10.07 -10.04
N THR A 194 7.97 10.16 -11.20
CA THR A 194 8.27 11.17 -12.22
C THR A 194 7.07 11.98 -12.68
N THR A 195 5.90 11.36 -12.78
CA THR A 195 4.72 11.95 -13.41
C THR A 195 3.61 12.14 -12.39
N ALA A 196 3.03 13.34 -12.40
CA ALA A 196 1.82 13.64 -11.66
C ALA A 196 0.59 13.11 -12.40
N HIS A 197 -0.36 12.56 -11.66
CA HIS A 197 -1.56 11.93 -12.19
C HIS A 197 -2.81 12.65 -11.71
N THR A 198 -3.70 12.98 -12.63
CA THR A 198 -5.06 13.39 -12.27
C THR A 198 -5.94 12.16 -12.29
N LEU A 199 -6.65 11.90 -11.20
CA LEU A 199 -7.46 10.71 -11.00
C LEU A 199 -8.91 11.11 -10.83
N ARG A 200 -9.81 10.35 -11.44
CA ARG A 200 -11.24 10.30 -11.11
C ARG A 200 -11.49 9.09 -10.21
N VAL A 201 -12.01 9.34 -9.01
CA VAL A 201 -12.32 8.32 -8.01
C VAL A 201 -13.83 8.20 -7.87
N SER A 202 -14.37 7.01 -8.09
CA SER A 202 -15.80 6.72 -8.05
C SER A 202 -16.08 5.57 -7.07
N GLY A 203 -17.21 5.64 -6.38
CA GLY A 203 -17.68 4.61 -5.43
C GLY A 203 -18.92 5.10 -4.68
N PRO A 204 -19.67 4.23 -3.99
CA PRO A 204 -20.89 4.63 -3.28
C PRO A 204 -20.60 5.72 -2.23
N GLY A 205 -21.27 6.87 -2.36
CA GLY A 205 -21.13 8.00 -1.43
C GLY A 205 -19.89 8.87 -1.61
N ILE A 206 -18.96 8.51 -2.52
CA ILE A 206 -17.67 9.21 -2.68
C ILE A 206 -17.81 10.70 -3.04
N ALA A 207 -18.95 11.12 -3.62
CA ALA A 207 -19.20 12.52 -3.96
C ALA A 207 -19.22 13.44 -2.72
N ALA A 208 -19.45 12.88 -1.52
CA ALA A 208 -19.36 13.59 -0.24
C ALA A 208 -17.96 13.53 0.39
N ALA A 209 -17.00 12.87 -0.26
CA ALA A 209 -15.68 12.65 0.30
C ALA A 209 -14.90 13.94 0.49
N ARG A 210 -14.09 13.93 1.55
CA ARG A 210 -13.12 14.97 1.86
C ARG A 210 -11.73 14.36 1.96
N SER A 211 -10.71 15.17 1.68
CA SER A 211 -9.32 14.77 1.87
C SER A 211 -9.00 14.70 3.36
N LEU A 212 -8.60 13.52 3.82
CA LEU A 212 -7.98 13.28 5.12
C LEU A 212 -6.47 13.51 5.03
N LEU A 213 -5.83 12.99 3.97
CA LEU A 213 -4.42 13.18 3.64
C LEU A 213 -4.26 13.53 2.16
N GLY A 214 -3.30 14.38 1.85
CA GLY A 214 -2.91 14.67 0.47
C GLY A 214 -3.67 15.84 -0.16
N PRO A 215 -3.85 15.85 -1.49
CA PRO A 215 -4.43 16.97 -2.21
C PRO A 215 -5.91 17.17 -1.84
N ALA A 216 -6.42 18.38 -2.09
CA ALA A 216 -7.86 18.64 -2.06
C ALA A 216 -8.58 17.83 -3.15
N VAL A 217 -9.85 17.51 -2.90
CA VAL A 217 -10.73 16.85 -3.86
C VAL A 217 -11.63 17.88 -4.54
N GLU A 218 -11.88 17.66 -5.82
CA GLU A 218 -12.79 18.45 -6.65
C GLU A 218 -14.03 17.61 -6.98
N PRO A 219 -15.26 18.12 -6.80
CA PRO A 219 -16.46 17.40 -7.21
C PRO A 219 -16.50 17.11 -8.71
N ASP A 220 -16.91 15.90 -9.10
CA ASP A 220 -17.05 15.46 -10.50
C ASP A 220 -18.31 14.61 -10.70
N GLY A 221 -19.47 15.22 -10.49
CA GLY A 221 -20.77 14.53 -10.55
C GLY A 221 -20.94 13.57 -9.38
N ASP A 222 -21.01 12.28 -9.69
CA ASP A 222 -21.09 11.18 -8.70
C ASP A 222 -19.71 10.69 -8.21
N ALA A 223 -18.64 11.34 -8.69
CA ALA A 223 -17.25 11.03 -8.38
C ALA A 223 -16.53 12.24 -7.82
N VAL A 224 -15.27 12.06 -7.45
CA VAL A 224 -14.33 13.14 -7.16
C VAL A 224 -13.12 13.08 -8.08
N LYS A 225 -12.52 14.23 -8.32
CA LYS A 225 -11.24 14.38 -9.02
C LYS A 225 -10.18 14.84 -8.02
N LEU A 226 -8.97 14.33 -8.19
CA LEU A 226 -7.81 14.79 -7.44
C LEU A 226 -6.54 14.67 -8.28
N ARG A 227 -5.52 15.46 -7.93
CA ARG A 227 -4.21 15.40 -8.57
C ARG A 227 -3.17 14.89 -7.57
N LEU A 228 -2.58 13.74 -7.88
CA LEU A 228 -1.42 13.22 -7.16
C LEU A 228 -0.14 13.68 -7.84
N GLU A 229 0.74 14.30 -7.07
CA GLU A 229 2.12 14.54 -7.48
C GLU A 229 2.93 13.22 -7.49
N PRO A 230 4.13 13.18 -8.10
CA PRO A 230 4.97 12.00 -8.09
C PRO A 230 5.27 11.53 -6.66
N GLY A 231 5.15 10.23 -6.39
CA GLY A 231 5.24 9.66 -5.03
C GLY A 231 4.16 10.16 -4.06
N GLY A 232 3.09 10.77 -4.58
CA GLY A 232 2.00 11.36 -3.82
C GLY A 232 1.08 10.32 -3.19
N VAL A 233 0.40 10.72 -2.12
CA VAL A 233 -0.61 9.91 -1.44
C VAL A 233 -1.85 10.76 -1.24
N ALA A 234 -3.03 10.17 -1.45
CA ALA A 234 -4.31 10.72 -1.05
C ALA A 234 -5.03 9.72 -0.14
N ALA A 235 -5.69 10.22 0.90
CA ALA A 235 -6.65 9.45 1.70
C ALA A 235 -7.94 10.26 1.77
N LEU A 236 -9.05 9.64 1.37
CA LEU A 236 -10.36 10.25 1.28
C LEU A 236 -11.30 9.57 2.27
N VAL A 237 -12.13 10.35 2.95
CA VAL A 237 -13.11 9.81 3.91
C VAL A 237 -14.50 10.38 3.67
N TRP A 238 -15.54 9.56 3.87
CA TRP A 238 -16.96 9.93 3.77
C TRP A 238 -17.87 9.03 4.61
#